data_AF-A0A2E8K362-F1
#
_entry.id   AF-A0A2E8K362-F1
#
_cell.length_a   1.000
_cell.length_b   1.000
_cell.length_c   1.000
_cell.angle_alpha   90.00
_cell.angle_beta   90.00
_cell.angle_gamma   90.00
#
_symmetry.space_group_name_H-M   'P 1'
#
loop_
_entity.id
_entity.type
_entity.pdbx_description
1 polymer ?
#
loop_
_entity_poly.entity_id
_entity_poly.type
_entity_poly.pdbx_seq_one_letter_code
_entity_poly.pdbx_strand_id
1 'polypeptide(L)'
;MRIRSITSLCRTTPSWLAVGVLPLVVVLLSSCTPSEPPRPAARAALPTLNDEEIGASFNPEEIRSEPWSFGTHEGEMIITPTHVLHVTVPAGSTRDVLPIFTSRALDHYRSMIPVSDKAVSSYSAYGERVGGGAPEPRIDVGPLPAPTERMSTFVFDDRPQWAAWTQRRLGRDAGTYLAIERGGYTIDAESVLWDIGRYDTLCMLAHEGWHQYTQTVFRHPLPTFLEEGLAAYAEGHSFRRRDEEPRFMPWRNL
;
A
#
# COMPACT_ATOMS: atom_id res chain seq x y z
N MET A 1 65.26 9.18 10.65
CA MET A 1 65.67 10.09 11.73
C MET A 1 64.54 10.12 12.75
N ARG A 2 64.76 9.47 13.91
CA ARG A 2 63.82 9.34 15.04
C ARG A 2 63.84 10.62 15.86
N ILE A 3 62.68 11.11 16.31
CA ILE A 3 62.52 11.66 17.67
C ILE A 3 61.13 11.28 18.19
N ARG A 4 61.09 10.44 19.22
CA ARG A 4 59.96 10.20 20.13
C ARG A 4 60.21 11.01 21.41
N SER A 5 59.17 11.59 22.00
CA SER A 5 59.10 12.01 23.42
C SER A 5 57.66 12.43 23.73
N ILE A 6 57.08 12.32 24.92
CA ILE A 6 57.43 11.66 26.20
C ILE A 6 56.08 11.41 26.90
N THR A 7 56.03 10.30 27.62
CA THR A 7 55.06 9.82 28.60
C THR A 7 54.70 10.85 29.69
N SER A 8 53.43 10.88 30.15
CA SER A 8 53.11 11.34 31.50
C SER A 8 52.05 10.45 32.13
N LEU A 9 52.35 10.00 33.35
CA LEU A 9 51.65 9.03 34.20
C LEU A 9 51.45 9.70 35.56
N CYS A 10 50.22 9.73 36.09
CA CYS A 10 49.84 9.84 37.51
C CYS A 10 48.31 9.94 37.57
N ARG A 11 47.55 9.40 38.53
CA ARG A 11 47.77 8.54 39.70
C ARG A 11 46.38 8.05 40.14
N THR A 12 46.35 6.98 40.90
CA THR A 12 45.21 6.18 41.36
C THR A 12 44.60 6.62 42.72
N THR A 13 43.31 6.29 42.91
CA THR A 13 42.54 5.95 44.16
C THR A 13 42.10 7.08 45.12
N PRO A 14 41.12 6.88 46.06
CA PRO A 14 40.32 5.68 46.40
C PRO A 14 38.79 5.89 46.55
N SER A 15 38.11 4.74 46.70
CA SER A 15 36.71 4.50 47.04
C SER A 15 36.34 4.95 48.47
N TRP A 16 35.12 5.47 48.66
CA TRP A 16 34.42 5.50 49.96
C TRP A 16 32.97 5.05 49.79
N LEU A 17 32.59 4.06 50.60
CA LEU A 17 31.23 3.63 50.88
C LEU A 17 30.49 4.73 51.65
N ALA A 18 29.26 5.06 51.24
CA ALA A 18 28.29 5.71 52.11
C ALA A 18 26.89 5.10 51.88
N VAL A 19 26.44 4.48 52.95
CA VAL A 19 25.11 3.94 53.23
C VAL A 19 24.10 5.09 53.33
N GLY A 20 22.89 4.92 52.80
CA GLY A 20 21.73 5.60 53.38
C GLY A 20 20.63 6.04 52.41
N VAL A 21 19.42 5.52 52.70
CA VAL A 21 18.09 5.99 52.28
C VAL A 21 17.59 5.44 50.94
N LEU A 22 16.87 4.31 51.04
CA LEU A 22 15.88 3.86 50.05
C LEU A 22 14.73 4.88 50.01
N PRO A 23 14.46 5.56 48.87
CA PRO A 23 13.13 6.09 48.65
C PRO A 23 12.21 4.94 48.24
N LEU A 24 11.09 4.85 48.94
CA LEU A 24 9.94 4.02 48.60
C LEU A 24 9.45 4.41 47.19
N VAL A 25 9.92 3.70 46.17
CA VAL A 25 9.45 3.86 44.79
C VAL A 25 8.06 3.22 44.71
N VAL A 26 7.03 4.04 44.78
CA VAL A 26 5.68 3.66 44.39
C VAL A 26 5.71 3.42 42.89
N VAL A 27 5.83 2.15 42.48
CA VAL A 27 5.63 1.72 41.09
C VAL A 27 4.14 1.82 40.80
N LEU A 28 3.71 3.01 40.36
CA LEU A 28 2.46 3.13 39.62
C LEU A 28 2.68 2.37 38.31
N LEU A 29 2.07 1.20 38.19
CA LEU A 29 1.87 0.53 36.92
C LEU A 29 0.97 1.41 36.05
N SER A 30 1.58 2.42 35.43
CA SER A 30 1.02 3.08 34.27
C SER A 30 0.93 2.02 33.19
N SER A 31 -0.28 1.48 33.00
CA SER A 31 -0.66 0.78 31.78
C SER A 31 -0.56 1.78 30.63
N CYS A 32 0.66 2.01 30.15
CA CYS A 32 0.89 2.54 28.82
C CYS A 32 0.45 1.44 27.86
N THR A 33 -0.83 1.44 27.49
CA THR A 33 -1.17 0.96 26.16
C THR A 33 -0.31 1.77 25.20
N PRO A 34 0.49 1.15 24.31
CA PRO A 34 1.03 1.89 23.21
C PRO A 34 -0.19 2.39 22.43
N SER A 35 -0.50 3.66 22.59
CA SER A 35 -1.28 4.42 21.62
C SER A 35 -0.47 4.36 20.35
N GLU A 36 -0.71 3.33 19.53
CA GLU A 36 -0.27 3.26 18.16
C GLU A 36 -0.67 4.61 17.55
N PRO A 37 0.29 5.49 17.20
CA PRO A 37 -0.09 6.72 16.54
C PRO A 37 -0.81 6.27 15.26
N PRO A 38 -2.04 6.75 14.98
CA PRO A 38 -2.61 6.53 13.67
C PRO A 38 -1.54 6.99 12.68
N ARG A 39 -1.15 6.09 11.76
CA ARG A 39 -0.16 6.41 10.73
C ARG A 39 -0.55 7.76 10.13
N PRO A 40 0.41 8.64 9.84
CA PRO A 40 0.11 9.82 9.07
C PRO A 40 -0.35 9.35 7.70
N ALA A 41 -1.66 9.30 7.47
CA ALA A 41 -2.23 9.39 6.14
C ALA A 41 -1.78 10.75 5.61
N ALA A 42 -0.64 10.75 4.92
CA ALA A 42 -0.03 11.94 4.38
C ALA A 42 -0.81 12.34 3.12
N ARG A 43 -1.96 12.99 3.35
CA ARG A 43 -2.57 14.04 2.55
C ARG A 43 -2.17 14.09 1.06
N ALA A 44 -3.02 13.47 0.25
CA ALA A 44 -3.69 14.13 -0.89
C ALA A 44 -5.19 13.77 -0.90
N ALA A 45 -5.80 13.64 0.28
CA ALA A 45 -7.24 13.47 0.39
C ALA A 45 -7.92 14.79 0.02
N LEU A 46 -8.50 14.86 -1.18
CA LEU A 46 -9.60 15.79 -1.44
C LEU A 46 -10.76 15.32 -0.53
N PRO A 47 -11.13 16.10 0.50
CA PRO A 47 -12.24 15.72 1.36
C PRO A 47 -13.52 16.01 0.60
N THR A 48 -14.30 14.98 0.30
CA THR A 48 -15.76 14.97 0.17
C THR A 48 -16.08 13.76 -0.68
N LEU A 49 -16.59 12.69 -0.07
CA LEU A 49 -17.75 11.91 -0.51
C LEU A 49 -18.23 11.12 0.73
N ASN A 50 -19.53 10.88 0.85
CA ASN A 50 -20.08 10.08 1.95
C ASN A 50 -19.55 8.63 1.82
N ASP A 51 -19.49 7.88 2.93
CA ASP A 51 -18.99 6.48 3.00
C ASP A 51 -19.66 5.51 2.00
N GLU A 52 -20.76 5.90 1.35
CA GLU A 52 -21.47 5.10 0.35
C GLU A 52 -21.00 5.31 -1.11
N GLU A 53 -20.23 6.36 -1.44
CA GLU A 53 -19.88 6.66 -2.86
C GLU A 53 -18.47 6.19 -3.26
N ILE A 54 -17.51 6.09 -2.33
CA ILE A 54 -16.14 5.63 -2.63
C ILE A 54 -16.12 4.10 -2.61
N GLY A 55 -16.51 3.51 -3.74
CA GLY A 55 -16.68 2.06 -3.88
C GLY A 55 -17.68 1.67 -4.96
N ALA A 56 -18.31 2.65 -5.60
CA ALA A 56 -19.15 2.44 -6.78
C ALA A 56 -18.34 1.84 -7.93
N SER A 57 -18.99 0.93 -8.67
CA SER A 57 -18.52 0.40 -9.96
C SER A 57 -18.03 1.55 -10.85
N PHE A 58 -16.95 1.32 -11.60
CA PHE A 58 -16.45 2.25 -12.61
C PHE A 58 -17.57 2.97 -13.38
N ASN A 59 -17.61 4.30 -13.26
CA ASN A 59 -18.51 5.17 -14.03
C ASN A 59 -17.69 6.15 -14.88
N PRO A 60 -17.66 6.00 -16.22
CA PRO A 60 -16.93 6.90 -17.11
C PRO A 60 -17.34 8.38 -16.98
N GLU A 61 -18.61 8.65 -16.66
CA GLU A 61 -19.14 10.02 -16.57
C GLU A 61 -18.60 10.79 -15.37
N GLU A 62 -18.07 10.09 -14.37
CA GLU A 62 -17.47 10.68 -13.17
C GLU A 62 -15.97 10.93 -13.31
N ILE A 63 -15.36 10.50 -14.43
CA ILE A 63 -13.95 10.78 -14.71
C ILE A 63 -13.79 12.26 -15.04
N ARG A 64 -12.89 12.91 -14.32
CA ARG A 64 -12.52 14.31 -14.55
C ARG A 64 -11.02 14.39 -14.74
N SER A 65 -10.60 15.38 -15.50
CA SER A 65 -9.19 15.65 -15.73
C SER A 65 -8.89 17.12 -15.50
N GLU A 66 -7.79 17.37 -14.80
CA GLU A 66 -7.26 18.71 -14.55
C GLU A 66 -5.79 18.80 -14.99
N PRO A 67 -5.31 19.95 -15.49
CA PRO A 67 -3.90 20.14 -15.78
C PRO A 67 -3.05 19.87 -14.54
N TRP A 68 -1.98 19.10 -14.70
CA TRP A 68 -1.02 18.81 -13.65
C TRP A 68 0.39 18.86 -14.23
N SER A 69 1.39 19.09 -13.39
CA SER A 69 2.78 19.01 -13.82
C SER A 69 3.70 18.59 -12.69
N PHE A 70 4.82 17.97 -13.07
CA PHE A 70 5.91 17.71 -12.17
C PHE A 70 7.18 18.39 -12.69
N GLY A 71 7.61 19.46 -12.02
CA GLY A 71 8.73 20.27 -12.49
C GLY A 71 8.38 20.93 -13.82
N THR A 72 9.14 20.61 -14.87
CA THR A 72 8.89 21.08 -16.25
C THR A 72 8.11 20.08 -17.10
N HIS A 73 7.69 18.96 -16.51
CA HIS A 73 6.97 17.90 -17.22
C HIS A 73 5.47 18.15 -17.08
N GLU A 74 4.84 18.50 -18.20
CA GLU A 74 3.39 18.63 -18.30
C GLU A 74 2.73 17.25 -18.19
N GLY A 75 1.55 17.23 -17.58
CA GLY A 75 0.81 16.03 -17.27
C GLY A 75 -0.67 16.33 -17.03
N GLU A 76 -1.35 15.36 -16.44
CA GLU A 76 -2.76 15.46 -16.11
C GLU A 76 -3.01 14.80 -14.76
N MET A 77 -3.92 15.38 -13.99
CA MET A 77 -4.50 14.75 -12.81
C MET A 77 -5.85 14.19 -13.24
N ILE A 78 -5.96 12.86 -13.31
CA ILE A 78 -7.19 12.16 -13.65
C ILE A 78 -7.87 11.70 -12.36
N ILE A 79 -9.06 12.20 -12.11
CA ILE A 79 -9.85 11.95 -10.91
C ILE A 79 -10.94 10.96 -11.29
N THR A 80 -10.99 9.83 -10.57
CA THR A 80 -12.04 8.81 -10.69
C THR A 80 -12.80 8.70 -9.36
N PRO A 81 -13.86 7.88 -9.25
CA PRO A 81 -14.53 7.66 -7.97
C PRO A 81 -13.58 7.09 -6.90
N THR A 82 -12.58 6.30 -7.30
CA THR A 82 -11.73 5.52 -6.39
C THR A 82 -10.27 5.98 -6.36
N HIS A 83 -9.80 6.73 -7.35
CA HIS A 83 -8.40 7.12 -7.49
C HIS A 83 -8.21 8.58 -7.88
N VAL A 84 -7.05 9.12 -7.52
CA VAL A 84 -6.47 10.34 -8.11
C VAL A 84 -5.16 9.96 -8.78
N LEU A 85 -5.14 9.97 -10.10
CA LEU A 85 -4.00 9.57 -10.92
C LEU A 85 -3.23 10.81 -11.37
N HIS A 86 -1.99 10.95 -10.93
CA HIS A 86 -1.08 11.99 -11.36
C HIS A 86 -0.17 11.44 -12.46
N VAL A 87 -0.40 11.85 -13.70
CA VAL A 87 0.24 11.23 -14.87
C VAL A 87 1.04 12.24 -15.69
N THR A 88 2.32 11.94 -15.94
CA THR A 88 3.09 12.63 -17.02
C THR A 88 3.22 11.76 -18.26
N VAL A 89 2.78 10.50 -18.19
CA VAL A 89 2.71 9.61 -19.37
C VAL A 89 1.91 10.31 -20.48
N PRO A 90 2.45 10.37 -21.71
CA PRO A 90 1.76 10.92 -22.85
C PRO A 90 0.41 10.22 -23.12
N ALA A 91 -0.52 10.93 -23.74
CA ALA A 91 -1.76 10.33 -24.20
C ALA A 91 -1.48 9.16 -25.16
N GLY A 92 -2.26 8.08 -25.03
CA GLY A 92 -2.06 6.86 -25.79
C GLY A 92 -2.34 5.60 -24.97
N SER A 93 -2.00 4.45 -25.55
CA SER A 93 -2.54 3.14 -25.12
C SER A 93 -2.32 2.75 -23.65
N THR A 94 -1.28 3.26 -22.99
CA THR A 94 -1.04 3.05 -21.55
C THR A 94 -1.92 4.00 -20.74
N ARG A 95 -1.83 5.31 -20.98
CA ARG A 95 -2.56 6.34 -20.23
C ARG A 95 -4.07 6.18 -20.34
N ASP A 96 -4.56 5.92 -21.55
CA ASP A 96 -6.00 5.88 -21.85
C ASP A 96 -6.74 4.80 -21.04
N VAL A 97 -6.03 3.75 -20.62
CA VAL A 97 -6.62 2.65 -19.84
C VAL A 97 -6.43 2.77 -18.33
N LEU A 98 -5.61 3.70 -17.82
CA LEU A 98 -5.33 3.82 -16.39
C LEU A 98 -6.61 3.97 -15.53
N PRO A 99 -7.61 4.80 -15.91
CA PRO A 99 -8.80 5.00 -15.08
C PRO A 99 -9.64 3.72 -14.92
N ILE A 100 -9.90 3.02 -16.02
CA ILE A 100 -10.67 1.77 -15.98
C ILE A 100 -9.86 0.65 -15.34
N PHE A 101 -8.55 0.61 -15.58
CA PHE A 101 -7.69 -0.42 -15.03
C PHE A 101 -7.60 -0.37 -13.52
N THR A 102 -7.30 0.79 -12.95
CA THR A 102 -7.19 0.97 -11.49
C THR A 102 -8.51 0.69 -10.77
N SER A 103 -9.64 1.08 -11.38
CA SER A 103 -10.96 0.76 -10.84
C SER A 103 -11.22 -0.76 -10.80
N ARG A 104 -10.93 -1.47 -11.91
CA ARG A 104 -11.10 -2.93 -11.96
C ARG A 104 -10.07 -3.69 -11.12
N ALA A 105 -8.88 -3.14 -10.94
CA ALA A 105 -7.90 -3.69 -10.02
C ALA A 105 -8.43 -3.65 -8.58
N LEU A 106 -9.07 -2.54 -8.17
CA LEU A 106 -9.70 -2.44 -6.86
C LEU A 106 -10.84 -3.44 -6.66
N ASP A 107 -11.73 -3.59 -7.64
CA ASP A 107 -12.78 -4.64 -7.63
C ASP A 107 -12.15 -6.02 -7.46
N HIS A 108 -11.04 -6.26 -8.16
CA HIS A 108 -10.29 -7.49 -8.06
C HIS A 108 -9.75 -7.69 -6.65
N TYR A 109 -9.01 -6.73 -6.08
CA TYR A 109 -8.42 -6.82 -4.75
C TYR A 109 -9.45 -7.22 -3.70
N ARG A 110 -10.62 -6.58 -3.75
CA ARG A 110 -11.71 -6.80 -2.81
C ARG A 110 -12.35 -8.18 -2.89
N SER A 111 -12.11 -8.91 -3.98
CA SER A 111 -12.61 -10.27 -4.18
C SER A 111 -11.54 -11.36 -4.05
N MET A 112 -10.26 -11.01 -3.90
CA MET A 112 -9.17 -12.00 -3.86
C MET A 112 -9.20 -12.85 -2.58
N ILE A 113 -9.61 -12.26 -1.46
CA ILE A 113 -9.69 -12.94 -0.17
C ILE A 113 -11.17 -13.12 0.19
N PRO A 114 -11.68 -14.35 0.26
CA PRO A 114 -13.02 -14.60 0.74
C PRO A 114 -13.11 -14.26 2.23
N VAL A 115 -13.90 -13.25 2.59
CA VAL A 115 -14.16 -12.89 3.99
C VAL A 115 -15.46 -13.54 4.43
N SER A 116 -15.41 -14.43 5.43
CA SER A 116 -16.63 -14.91 6.08
C SER A 116 -17.07 -13.92 7.16
N ASP A 117 -18.28 -13.37 7.04
CA ASP A 117 -18.89 -12.58 8.13
C ASP A 117 -19.28 -13.44 9.35
N LYS A 118 -19.17 -14.76 9.24
CA LYS A 118 -19.45 -15.66 10.36
C LYS A 118 -18.14 -16.00 11.04
N ALA A 119 -18.00 -15.50 12.27
CA ALA A 119 -17.07 -16.07 13.24
C ALA A 119 -17.18 -17.60 13.15
N VAL A 120 -16.09 -18.28 12.81
CA VAL A 120 -16.03 -19.74 12.85
C VAL A 120 -16.41 -20.12 14.27
N SER A 121 -17.64 -20.59 14.46
CA SER A 121 -18.14 -21.04 15.75
C SER A 121 -17.35 -22.28 16.12
N SER A 122 -16.22 -22.07 16.78
CA SER A 122 -15.51 -23.10 17.51
C SER A 122 -16.46 -23.60 18.60
N TYR A 123 -17.17 -24.70 18.33
CA TYR A 123 -17.73 -25.70 19.26
C TYR A 123 -18.87 -26.45 18.56
N SER A 124 -18.55 -27.57 17.91
CA SER A 124 -19.35 -28.81 18.00
C SER A 124 -18.61 -29.93 17.26
N ALA A 125 -17.47 -30.35 17.83
CA ALA A 125 -17.02 -31.71 17.64
C ALA A 125 -17.59 -32.50 18.82
N TYR A 126 -18.76 -33.13 18.65
CA TYR A 126 -19.16 -34.44 19.21
C TYR A 126 -20.68 -34.65 19.04
N GLY A 127 -21.06 -35.67 18.27
CA GLY A 127 -22.43 -36.18 18.09
C GLY A 127 -23.24 -35.41 17.05
N GLU A 128 -23.93 -35.98 16.08
CA GLU A 128 -24.48 -37.31 15.93
C GLU A 128 -24.90 -37.47 14.45
N ARG A 129 -24.68 -38.65 13.86
CA ARG A 129 -25.14 -38.94 12.50
C ARG A 129 -26.65 -39.06 12.49
N VAL A 130 -27.35 -38.20 11.75
CA VAL A 130 -28.70 -38.50 11.23
C VAL A 130 -28.80 -37.98 9.79
N GLY A 131 -29.21 -38.87 8.89
CA GLY A 131 -29.32 -38.64 7.46
C GLY A 131 -30.39 -37.61 7.09
N GLY A 132 -30.12 -36.89 6.00
CA GLY A 132 -30.92 -35.79 5.47
C GLY A 132 -29.95 -34.66 5.13
N GLY A 133 -29.48 -34.61 3.87
CA GLY A 133 -28.51 -33.63 3.41
C GLY A 133 -29.08 -32.22 3.53
N ALA A 134 -28.88 -31.59 4.69
CA ALA A 134 -29.05 -30.17 4.86
C ALA A 134 -28.15 -29.47 3.81
N PRO A 135 -28.64 -28.41 3.15
CA PRO A 135 -27.78 -27.65 2.26
C PRO A 135 -26.56 -27.18 3.07
N GLU A 136 -25.37 -27.56 2.60
CA GLU A 136 -24.09 -27.03 3.08
C GLU A 136 -24.23 -25.52 3.28
N PRO A 137 -23.90 -24.97 4.46
CA PRO A 137 -23.99 -23.54 4.68
C PRO A 137 -23.07 -22.85 3.66
N ARG A 138 -23.67 -22.22 2.64
CA ARG A 138 -22.93 -21.30 1.78
C ARG A 138 -22.51 -20.14 2.67
N ILE A 139 -21.21 -20.05 2.92
CA ILE A 139 -20.66 -18.84 3.49
C ILE A 139 -20.81 -17.78 2.40
N ASP A 140 -21.74 -16.86 2.64
CA ASP A 140 -21.82 -15.64 1.87
C ASP A 140 -20.60 -14.81 2.28
N VAL A 141 -19.62 -14.75 1.37
CA VAL A 141 -18.38 -14.04 1.56
C VAL A 141 -18.50 -12.71 0.83
N GLY A 142 -18.72 -11.63 1.57
CA GLY A 142 -18.77 -10.28 1.01
C GLY A 142 -17.40 -9.85 0.50
N PRO A 143 -17.33 -8.83 -0.39
CA PRO A 143 -16.06 -8.25 -0.79
C PRO A 143 -15.38 -7.58 0.42
N LEU A 144 -14.05 -7.50 0.39
CA LEU A 144 -13.31 -6.68 1.36
C LEU A 144 -13.79 -5.22 1.31
N PRO A 145 -13.63 -4.46 2.42
CA PRO A 145 -14.11 -3.08 2.49
C PRO A 145 -13.55 -2.20 1.36
N ALA A 146 -14.35 -1.26 0.88
CA ALA A 146 -13.87 -0.23 -0.03
C ALA A 146 -12.97 0.78 0.73
N PRO A 147 -12.02 1.43 0.06
CA PRO A 147 -11.28 2.54 0.67
C PRO A 147 -12.22 3.72 0.97
N THR A 148 -12.04 4.39 2.10
CA THR A 148 -12.85 5.56 2.50
C THR A 148 -12.35 6.87 1.89
N GLU A 149 -11.23 6.82 1.15
CA GLU A 149 -10.62 7.96 0.47
C GLU A 149 -10.15 7.51 -0.92
N ARG A 150 -10.05 8.45 -1.86
CA ARG A 150 -9.47 8.16 -3.17
C ARG A 150 -7.99 7.82 -3.02
N MET A 151 -7.56 6.75 -3.67
CA MET A 151 -6.18 6.28 -3.65
C MET A 151 -5.32 7.10 -4.62
N SER A 152 -4.22 7.68 -4.14
CA SER A 152 -3.35 8.54 -4.97
C SER A 152 -2.25 7.73 -5.66
N THR A 153 -2.21 7.79 -6.99
CA THR A 153 -1.26 7.02 -7.80
C THR A 153 -0.51 7.96 -8.74
N PHE A 154 0.82 7.83 -8.78
CA PHE A 154 1.69 8.61 -9.65
C PHE A 154 2.26 7.68 -10.73
N VAL A 155 2.03 8.04 -11.99
CA VAL A 155 2.58 7.31 -13.15
C VAL A 155 3.38 8.29 -14.00
N PHE A 156 4.70 8.19 -13.92
CA PHE A 156 5.61 9.04 -14.68
C PHE A 156 5.88 8.47 -16.07
N ASP A 157 6.17 9.33 -17.05
CA ASP A 157 6.55 8.91 -18.41
C ASP A 157 7.86 8.10 -18.41
N ASP A 158 8.83 8.49 -17.58
CA ASP A 158 10.15 7.87 -17.60
C ASP A 158 10.75 7.71 -16.19
N ARG A 159 11.83 6.91 -16.14
CA ARG A 159 12.57 6.64 -14.91
C ARG A 159 13.20 7.90 -14.30
N PRO A 160 13.85 8.82 -15.06
CA PRO A 160 14.35 10.07 -14.50
C PRO A 160 13.31 10.91 -13.76
N GLN A 161 12.10 11.06 -14.31
CA GLN A 161 10.99 11.78 -13.66
C GLN A 161 10.59 11.10 -12.35
N TRP A 162 10.39 9.78 -12.38
CA TRP A 162 10.10 9.00 -11.17
C TRP A 162 11.21 9.10 -10.12
N ALA A 163 12.48 9.05 -10.54
CA ALA A 163 13.62 9.15 -9.63
C ALA A 163 13.69 10.53 -8.98
N ALA A 164 13.42 11.59 -9.75
CA ALA A 164 13.34 12.96 -9.23
C ALA A 164 12.17 13.14 -8.25
N TRP A 165 11.00 12.55 -8.53
CA TRP A 165 9.88 12.54 -7.60
C TRP A 165 10.23 11.80 -6.30
N THR A 166 10.80 10.60 -6.43
CA THR A 166 11.23 9.75 -5.31
C THR A 166 12.23 10.49 -4.42
N GLN A 167 13.23 11.12 -5.03
CA GLN A 167 14.23 11.91 -4.33
C GLN A 167 13.61 13.12 -3.59
N ARG A 168 12.63 13.78 -4.20
CA ARG A 168 11.89 14.90 -3.59
C ARG A 168 11.00 14.43 -2.44
N ARG A 169 10.31 13.30 -2.60
CA ARG A 169 9.32 12.77 -1.65
C ARG A 169 9.95 12.12 -0.42
N LEU A 170 11.07 11.40 -0.60
CA LEU A 170 11.70 10.59 0.45
C LEU A 170 13.02 11.17 0.97
N GLY A 171 13.59 12.16 0.28
CA GLY A 171 14.80 12.83 0.72
C GLY A 171 15.96 11.84 0.93
N ARG A 172 16.43 11.72 2.17
CA ARG A 172 17.57 10.86 2.51
C ARG A 172 17.26 9.37 2.41
N ASP A 173 15.99 8.99 2.51
CA ASP A 173 15.56 7.59 2.50
C ASP A 173 15.30 7.07 1.08
N ALA A 174 15.44 7.94 0.06
CA ALA A 174 15.22 7.58 -1.34
C ALA A 174 16.18 6.49 -1.86
N GLY A 175 17.36 6.33 -1.26
CA GLY A 175 18.43 5.49 -1.79
C GLY A 175 18.01 4.04 -2.06
N THR A 176 17.23 3.43 -1.15
CA THR A 176 16.72 2.06 -1.31
C THR A 176 15.77 1.95 -2.49
N TYR A 177 14.86 2.92 -2.65
CA TYR A 177 13.88 2.94 -3.74
C TYR A 177 14.53 3.22 -5.08
N LEU A 178 15.51 4.12 -5.12
CA LEU A 178 16.25 4.46 -6.34
C LEU A 178 17.06 3.29 -6.92
N ALA A 179 17.25 2.21 -6.16
CA ALA A 179 17.83 0.97 -6.66
C ALA A 179 16.85 0.12 -7.51
N ILE A 180 15.56 0.45 -7.52
CA ILE A 180 14.58 -0.22 -8.38
C ILE A 180 14.92 0.08 -9.84
N GLU A 181 15.16 -0.99 -10.61
CA GLU A 181 15.55 -0.90 -12.02
C GLU A 181 14.35 -0.86 -12.96
N ARG A 182 13.23 -1.44 -12.53
CA ARG A 182 11.98 -1.55 -13.31
C ARG A 182 10.80 -1.61 -12.33
N GLY A 183 9.79 -0.76 -12.50
CA GLY A 183 8.53 -0.84 -11.76
C GLY A 183 8.18 0.42 -10.96
N GLY A 184 7.93 0.24 -9.66
CA GLY A 184 7.46 1.30 -8.76
C GLY A 184 7.58 0.89 -7.30
N TYR A 185 6.97 1.67 -6.43
CA TYR A 185 6.81 1.34 -5.02
C TYR A 185 5.53 1.96 -4.46
N THR A 186 5.06 1.41 -3.35
CA THR A 186 4.01 2.02 -2.53
C THR A 186 4.48 2.32 -1.11
N ILE A 187 4.29 3.56 -0.67
CA ILE A 187 4.54 4.01 0.71
C ILE A 187 3.48 5.03 1.13
N ASP A 188 3.08 5.01 2.40
CA ASP A 188 2.05 5.90 2.94
C ASP A 188 0.73 5.88 2.13
N ALA A 189 0.37 4.73 1.57
CA ALA A 189 -0.77 4.55 0.65
C ALA A 189 -0.70 5.39 -0.65
N GLU A 190 0.50 5.82 -1.06
CA GLU A 190 0.78 6.41 -2.38
C GLU A 190 1.56 5.41 -3.23
N SER A 191 1.01 5.04 -4.40
CA SER A 191 1.71 4.22 -5.39
C SER A 191 2.47 5.12 -6.37
N VAL A 192 3.74 4.82 -6.62
CA VAL A 192 4.62 5.64 -7.47
C VAL A 192 5.40 4.75 -8.45
N LEU A 193 5.09 4.86 -9.74
CA LEU A 193 5.68 4.07 -10.82
C LEU A 193 6.03 4.95 -12.03
N TRP A 194 6.75 4.37 -12.99
CA TRP A 194 6.95 4.98 -14.32
C TRP A 194 6.61 4.01 -15.44
N ASP A 195 6.36 4.54 -16.63
CA ASP A 195 6.03 3.72 -17.79
C ASP A 195 7.25 2.91 -18.25
N ILE A 196 7.10 1.58 -18.19
CA ILE A 196 8.08 0.58 -18.61
C ILE A 196 7.56 -0.24 -19.81
N GLY A 197 6.48 0.25 -20.44
CA GLY A 197 5.73 -0.39 -21.49
C GLY A 197 4.39 -0.89 -21.00
N ARG A 198 3.34 -0.72 -21.81
CA ARG A 198 1.93 -0.90 -21.44
C ARG A 198 1.64 -2.12 -20.56
N TYR A 199 2.08 -3.31 -20.96
CA TYR A 199 1.76 -4.52 -20.20
C TYR A 199 2.42 -4.51 -18.82
N ASP A 200 3.74 -4.29 -18.77
CA ASP A 200 4.51 -4.31 -17.54
C ASP A 200 4.11 -3.16 -16.60
N THR A 201 3.82 -1.98 -17.14
CA THR A 201 3.30 -0.85 -16.37
C THR A 201 1.97 -1.21 -15.70
N LEU A 202 1.08 -1.92 -16.40
CA LEU A 202 -0.20 -2.34 -15.84
C LEU A 202 -0.04 -3.49 -14.84
N CYS A 203 0.90 -4.43 -15.05
CA CYS A 203 1.25 -5.42 -14.05
C CYS A 203 1.73 -4.76 -12.75
N MET A 204 2.71 -3.86 -12.85
CA MET A 204 3.23 -3.13 -11.70
C MET A 204 2.18 -2.24 -11.05
N LEU A 205 1.30 -1.60 -11.84
CA LEU A 205 0.18 -0.82 -11.31
C LEU A 205 -0.79 -1.69 -10.50
N ALA A 206 -1.07 -2.92 -10.94
CA ALA A 206 -1.87 -3.87 -10.18
C ALA A 206 -1.14 -4.37 -8.92
N HIS A 207 0.16 -4.60 -9.01
CA HIS A 207 1.03 -5.02 -7.90
C HIS A 207 1.09 -3.95 -6.79
N GLU A 208 1.55 -2.75 -7.15
CA GLU A 208 1.67 -1.62 -6.24
C GLU A 208 0.30 -1.16 -5.71
N GLY A 209 -0.74 -1.28 -6.54
CA GLY A 209 -2.12 -0.99 -6.17
C GLY A 209 -2.66 -1.92 -5.07
N TRP A 210 -2.19 -3.17 -4.98
CA TRP A 210 -2.53 -4.04 -3.85
C TRP A 210 -1.92 -3.52 -2.55
N HIS A 211 -0.63 -3.19 -2.55
CA HIS A 211 0.02 -2.58 -1.38
C HIS A 211 -0.64 -1.26 -0.97
N GLN A 212 -1.10 -0.49 -1.95
CA GLN A 212 -1.81 0.76 -1.69
C GLN A 212 -3.13 0.49 -1.00
N TYR A 213 -3.92 -0.43 -1.55
CA TYR A 213 -5.20 -0.82 -0.97
C TYR A 213 -5.04 -1.34 0.48
N THR A 214 -4.08 -2.22 0.74
CA THR A 214 -3.88 -2.75 2.11
C THR A 214 -3.40 -1.66 3.06
N GLN A 215 -2.52 -0.75 2.62
CA GLN A 215 -2.11 0.41 3.42
C GLN A 215 -3.25 1.41 3.68
N THR A 216 -4.25 1.50 2.80
CA THR A 216 -5.45 2.34 2.97
C THR A 216 -6.50 1.69 3.87
N VAL A 217 -6.75 0.39 3.72
CA VAL A 217 -7.93 -0.28 4.31
C VAL A 217 -7.60 -1.14 5.53
N PHE A 218 -6.43 -1.79 5.55
CA PHE A 218 -6.16 -2.81 6.56
C PHE A 218 -5.62 -2.14 7.83
N ARG A 219 -6.24 -2.48 8.97
CA ARG A 219 -5.80 -1.97 10.28
C ARG A 219 -4.37 -2.37 10.62
N HIS A 220 -3.97 -3.58 10.23
CA HIS A 220 -2.66 -4.13 10.51
C HIS A 220 -2.03 -4.63 9.21
N PRO A 221 -0.72 -4.40 9.00
CA PRO A 221 -0.05 -4.89 7.80
C PRO A 221 -0.10 -6.42 7.75
N LEU A 222 -0.22 -6.97 6.55
CA LEU A 222 -0.05 -8.40 6.36
C LEU A 222 1.44 -8.77 6.54
N PRO A 223 1.75 -10.03 6.90
CA PRO A 223 3.12 -10.52 6.82
C PRO A 223 3.70 -10.33 5.42
N THR A 224 4.97 -9.95 5.31
CA THR A 224 5.61 -9.59 4.03
C THR A 224 5.40 -10.63 2.93
N PHE A 225 5.58 -11.92 3.22
CA PHE A 225 5.40 -12.96 2.19
C PHE A 225 3.97 -13.00 1.61
N LEU A 226 2.97 -12.64 2.43
CA LEU A 226 1.57 -12.63 2.02
C LEU A 226 1.23 -11.34 1.27
N GLU A 227 1.79 -10.19 1.69
CA GLU A 227 1.71 -8.95 0.91
C GLU A 227 2.22 -9.15 -0.52
N GLU A 228 3.48 -9.57 -0.66
CA GLU A 228 4.12 -9.75 -1.97
C GLU A 228 3.43 -10.85 -2.80
N GLY A 229 3.02 -11.95 -2.14
CA GLY A 229 2.33 -13.05 -2.80
C GLY A 229 0.97 -12.65 -3.37
N LEU A 230 0.21 -11.82 -2.65
CA LEU A 230 -1.08 -11.30 -3.12
C LEU A 230 -0.91 -10.18 -4.14
N ALA A 231 0.12 -9.35 -4.01
CA ALA A 231 0.49 -8.36 -5.03
C ALA A 231 0.79 -9.06 -6.37
N ALA A 232 1.65 -10.09 -6.34
CA ALA A 232 1.99 -10.89 -7.50
C ALA A 232 0.79 -11.67 -8.07
N TYR A 233 -0.14 -12.10 -7.21
CA TYR A 233 -1.40 -12.72 -7.63
C TYR A 233 -2.31 -11.72 -8.36
N ALA A 234 -2.30 -10.45 -7.95
CA ALA A 234 -3.13 -9.39 -8.51
C ALA A 234 -2.66 -8.89 -9.88
N GLU A 235 -1.40 -9.13 -10.26
CA GLU A 235 -0.82 -8.75 -11.56
C GLU A 235 -1.56 -9.37 -12.75
N GLY A 236 -2.14 -10.57 -12.57
CA GLY A 236 -2.68 -11.36 -13.66
C GLY A 236 -3.88 -10.70 -14.33
N HIS A 237 -3.69 -10.16 -15.53
CA HIS A 237 -4.76 -9.49 -16.28
C HIS A 237 -4.67 -9.70 -17.80
N SER A 238 -5.76 -9.40 -18.51
CA SER A 238 -5.79 -9.39 -19.97
C SER A 238 -6.80 -8.39 -20.50
N PHE A 239 -6.39 -7.66 -21.54
CA PHE A 239 -7.31 -7.00 -22.46
C PHE A 239 -7.61 -7.97 -23.61
N ARG A 240 -8.87 -8.29 -23.88
CA ARG A 240 -9.20 -9.00 -25.14
C ARG A 240 -9.13 -7.98 -26.28
N ARG A 241 -8.87 -8.44 -27.52
CA ARG A 241 -8.69 -7.56 -28.70
C ARG A 241 -9.82 -6.55 -28.98
N ARG A 242 -11.00 -6.72 -28.37
CA ARG A 242 -12.16 -5.82 -28.49
C ARG A 242 -12.64 -5.28 -27.14
N ASP A 243 -12.02 -5.70 -26.05
CA ASP A 243 -12.45 -5.29 -24.71
C ASP A 243 -11.66 -4.03 -24.35
N GLU A 244 -12.37 -2.95 -24.06
CA GLU A 244 -11.79 -1.73 -23.47
C GLU A 244 -11.51 -1.92 -21.97
N GLU A 245 -12.12 -2.95 -21.37
CA GLU A 245 -12.04 -3.29 -19.96
C GLU A 245 -11.08 -4.48 -19.71
N PRO A 246 -10.19 -4.38 -18.71
CA PRO A 246 -9.33 -5.51 -18.35
C PRO A 246 -10.12 -6.60 -17.62
N ARG A 247 -9.76 -7.86 -17.89
CA ARG A 247 -10.20 -9.00 -17.09
C ARG A 247 -9.06 -9.47 -16.22
N PHE A 248 -9.23 -9.38 -14.90
CA PHE A 248 -8.29 -9.95 -13.94
C PHE A 248 -8.46 -11.47 -13.88
N MET A 249 -7.33 -12.17 -14.03
CA MET A 249 -7.21 -13.62 -14.10
C MET A 249 -5.95 -13.99 -13.32
N PRO A 250 -6.07 -14.31 -12.02
CA PRO A 250 -4.91 -14.43 -11.15
C PRO A 250 -3.89 -15.49 -11.53
N TRP A 251 -4.32 -16.51 -12.27
CA TRP A 251 -3.45 -17.55 -12.82
C TRP A 251 -2.64 -17.10 -14.06
N ARG A 252 -2.75 -15.83 -14.46
CA ARG A 252 -2.12 -15.25 -15.66
C ARG A 252 -1.09 -14.18 -15.31
N ASN A 253 -0.28 -14.44 -14.30
CA ASN A 253 0.84 -13.61 -13.84
C ASN A 253 2.21 -14.15 -14.31
N LEU A 254 2.24 -14.83 -15.47
CA LEU A 254 3.42 -15.47 -16.08
C LEU A 254 3.58 -15.07 -17.56
#